data_AF-A0A957UX16-F1
#
_entry.id   AF-A0A957UX16-F1
#
_cell.length_a   1.000
_cell.length_b   1.000
_cell.length_c   1.000
_cell.angle_alpha   90.00
_cell.angle_beta   90.00
_cell.angle_gamma   90.00
#
_symmetry.space_group_name_H-M   'P 1'
#
loop_
_entity.id
_entity.type
_entity.pdbx_description
1 polymer ?
#
loop_
_entity_poly.entity_id
_entity_poly.type
_entity_poly.pdbx_seq_one_letter_code
_entity_poly.pdbx_strand_id
1 'polypeptide(L)'
;ESQPEVASDELVVAGPATVDDFTTIAGIGPVFDQRLKDAGIRTFADLAARTPAEIAEIIKWSPERVERSEIIAQARRLVQGDA
;
A
#
# COMPACT_ATOMS: atom_id res chain seq x y z
N GLU A 1 -20.74 5.30 42.33
CA GLU A 1 -19.34 5.01 42.00
C GLU A 1 -19.38 3.90 40.94
N SER A 2 -19.62 4.17 39.66
CA SER A 2 -19.02 5.16 38.75
C SER A 2 -17.52 4.92 38.59
N GLN A 3 -17.19 3.79 37.95
CA GLN A 3 -15.97 3.69 37.16
C GLN A 3 -16.33 3.93 35.67
N PRO A 4 -15.45 4.59 34.91
CA PRO A 4 -15.79 5.41 33.76
C PRO A 4 -15.72 4.65 32.43
N GLU A 5 -16.52 5.10 31.47
CA GLU A 5 -16.31 4.92 30.04
C GLU A 5 -14.96 5.50 29.60
N VAL A 6 -14.44 4.94 28.50
CA VAL A 6 -13.31 5.37 27.64
C VAL A 6 -11.96 4.67 27.86
N ALA A 7 -11.70 3.67 27.03
CA ALA A 7 -10.44 3.58 26.30
C ALA A 7 -10.61 2.68 25.06
N SER A 8 -10.53 3.33 23.90
CA SER A 8 -9.90 2.78 22.71
C SER A 8 -10.67 1.69 21.97
N ASP A 9 -11.51 2.15 21.04
CA ASP A 9 -11.37 1.81 19.62
C ASP A 9 -10.71 0.45 19.36
N GLU A 10 -11.46 -0.62 19.62
CA GLU A 10 -11.15 -1.93 19.07
C GLU A 10 -11.64 -1.92 17.62
N LEU A 11 -11.08 -0.99 16.82
CA LEU A 11 -11.09 -1.11 15.37
C LEU A 11 -10.23 -2.34 15.09
N VAL A 12 -10.94 -3.46 15.00
CA VAL A 12 -10.47 -4.78 14.59
C VAL A 12 -9.38 -4.58 13.55
N VAL A 13 -8.12 -4.74 13.99
CA VAL A 13 -6.95 -4.78 13.13
C VAL A 13 -7.21 -5.90 12.13
N ALA A 14 -7.55 -5.51 10.91
CA ALA A 14 -7.95 -6.43 9.87
C ALA A 14 -6.78 -7.36 9.55
N GLY A 15 -6.83 -8.57 10.08
CA GLY A 15 -6.17 -9.75 9.54
C GLY A 15 -4.69 -9.94 9.90
N PRO A 16 -4.27 -11.15 10.30
CA PRO A 16 -2.86 -11.46 10.43
C PRO A 16 -2.18 -11.53 9.05
N ALA A 17 -0.96 -10.98 8.96
CA ALA A 17 0.05 -11.11 7.88
C ALA A 17 0.26 -9.90 6.94
N THR A 18 0.69 -8.76 7.49
CA THR A 18 1.84 -7.90 7.10
C THR A 18 2.14 -7.58 5.62
N VAL A 19 1.25 -7.88 4.68
CA VAL A 19 1.49 -7.77 3.25
C VAL A 19 0.22 -7.24 2.59
N ASP A 20 0.27 -5.98 2.18
CA ASP A 20 -0.79 -5.32 1.45
C ASP A 20 -0.96 -5.92 0.05
N ASP A 21 -2.19 -5.85 -0.45
CA ASP A 21 -2.51 -6.31 -1.79
C ASP A 21 -2.42 -5.15 -2.78
N PHE A 22 -1.30 -5.08 -3.52
CA PHE A 22 -1.11 -3.99 -4.47
C PHE A 22 -2.03 -4.09 -5.68
N THR A 23 -2.72 -5.22 -5.90
CA THR A 23 -3.66 -5.36 -7.02
C THR A 23 -4.89 -4.48 -6.87
N THR A 24 -5.13 -3.89 -5.69
CA THR A 24 -6.12 -2.83 -5.49
C THR A 24 -5.77 -1.54 -6.24
N ILE A 25 -4.48 -1.32 -6.55
CA ILE A 25 -4.03 -0.14 -7.30
C ILE A 25 -4.29 -0.35 -8.79
N ALA A 26 -4.97 0.61 -9.41
CA ALA A 26 -5.30 0.54 -10.83
C ALA A 26 -4.02 0.50 -11.69
N GLY A 27 -3.81 -0.64 -12.36
CA GLY A 27 -2.64 -0.90 -13.21
C GLY A 27 -1.63 -1.86 -12.60
N ILE A 28 -1.69 -2.13 -11.28
CA ILE A 28 -0.91 -3.21 -10.66
C ILE A 28 -1.72 -4.50 -10.74
N GLY A 29 -1.11 -5.54 -11.30
CA GLY A 29 -1.67 -6.89 -11.37
C GLY A 29 -0.93 -7.84 -10.43
N PRO A 30 -1.40 -9.09 -10.28
CA PRO A 30 -0.84 -10.07 -9.34
C PRO A 30 0.65 -10.37 -9.58
N VAL A 31 1.10 -10.29 -10.84
CA VAL A 31 2.52 -10.46 -11.19
C VAL A 31 3.38 -9.31 -10.67
N PHE A 32 2.87 -8.08 -10.73
CA PHE A 32 3.61 -6.89 -10.28
C PHE A 32 3.59 -6.78 -8.76
N ASP A 33 2.46 -7.12 -8.14
CA ASP A 33 2.31 -7.27 -6.70
C ASP A 33 3.40 -8.19 -6.11
N GLN A 34 3.57 -9.39 -6.68
CA GLN A 34 4.61 -10.30 -6.22
C GLN A 34 6.03 -9.74 -6.42
N ARG A 35 6.30 -9.05 -7.53
CA ARG A 35 7.62 -8.42 -7.77
C ARG A 35 7.93 -7.32 -6.76
N LEU A 36 6.93 -6.51 -6.39
CA LEU A 36 7.07 -5.48 -5.38
C LEU A 36 7.41 -6.11 -4.01
N LYS A 37 6.69 -7.19 -3.66
CA LYS A 37 6.91 -7.95 -2.42
C LYS A 37 8.28 -8.62 -2.37
N ASP A 38 8.75 -9.14 -3.49
CA ASP A 38 10.08 -9.72 -3.66
C ASP A 38 11.18 -8.66 -3.53
N ALA A 39 10.93 -7.44 -4.03
CA ALA A 39 11.78 -6.28 -3.82
C ALA A 39 11.75 -5.72 -2.38
N GLY A 40 10.98 -6.33 -1.47
CA GLY A 40 10.85 -5.91 -0.08
C GLY A 40 9.76 -4.87 0.17
N ILE A 41 9.03 -4.43 -0.86
CA ILE A 41 7.87 -3.56 -0.74
C ILE A 41 6.67 -4.44 -0.45
N ARG A 42 6.29 -4.55 0.83
CA ARG A 42 5.18 -5.41 1.25
C ARG A 42 3.97 -4.63 1.71
N THR A 43 4.11 -3.33 1.97
CA THR A 43 3.01 -2.48 2.41
C THR A 43 2.78 -1.30 1.48
N PHE A 44 1.58 -0.71 1.49
CA PHE A 44 1.31 0.56 0.81
C PHE A 44 2.17 1.69 1.37
N ALA A 45 2.55 1.63 2.64
CA ALA A 45 3.45 2.60 3.27
C ALA A 45 4.86 2.50 2.68
N ASP A 46 5.39 1.28 2.49
CA ASP A 46 6.64 1.05 1.79
C ASP A 46 6.55 1.58 0.35
N LEU A 47 5.47 1.25 -0.37
CA LEU A 47 5.28 1.70 -1.74
C LEU A 47 5.22 3.23 -1.84
N ALA A 48 4.49 3.88 -0.93
CA ALA A 48 4.33 5.33 -0.84
C ALA A 48 5.62 6.08 -0.46
N ALA A 49 6.55 5.38 0.20
CA ALA A 49 7.89 5.86 0.55
C ALA A 49 8.89 5.73 -0.60
N ARG A 50 8.60 4.92 -1.62
CA ARG A 50 9.45 4.74 -2.81
C ARG A 50 9.20 5.82 -3.86
N THR A 51 10.14 5.95 -4.78
CA THR A 51 10.02 6.84 -5.94
C THR A 51 9.35 6.13 -7.11
N PRO A 52 8.71 6.88 -8.04
CA PRO A 52 8.08 6.27 -9.20
C PRO A 52 9.11 5.57 -10.10
N ALA A 53 10.35 6.07 -10.12
CA ALA A 53 11.47 5.45 -10.82
C ALA A 53 11.81 4.07 -10.22
N GLU A 54 11.96 3.96 -8.90
CA GLU A 54 12.26 2.66 -8.27
C GLU A 54 11.14 1.64 -8.50
N ILE A 55 9.88 2.06 -8.32
CA ILE A 55 8.73 1.19 -8.58
C ILE A 55 8.72 0.74 -10.05
N ALA A 56 8.96 1.67 -10.98
CA ALA A 56 9.05 1.38 -12.41
C ALA A 56 10.13 0.35 -12.73
N GLU A 57 11.31 0.45 -12.10
CA GLU A 57 12.39 -0.53 -12.28
C GLU A 57 12.04 -1.93 -11.75
N ILE A 58 11.29 -2.00 -10.65
CA ILE A 58 10.84 -3.25 -10.02
C ILE A 58 9.76 -3.93 -10.88
N ILE A 59 8.73 -3.20 -11.27
CA ILE A 59 7.61 -3.75 -12.06
C ILE A 59 7.92 -3.80 -13.57
N LYS A 60 9.10 -3.30 -13.99
CA LYS A 60 9.55 -3.19 -15.39
C LYS A 60 8.62 -2.32 -16.25
N TRP A 61 8.20 -1.19 -15.70
CA TRP A 61 7.46 -0.16 -16.40
C TRP A 61 8.34 1.05 -16.68
N SER A 62 7.84 1.97 -17.51
CA SER A 62 8.41 3.31 -17.62
C SER A 62 7.99 4.16 -16.42
N PRO A 63 8.88 5.03 -15.89
CA PRO A 63 8.53 5.94 -14.79
C PRO A 63 7.31 6.81 -15.14
N GLU A 64 7.23 7.32 -16.37
CA GLU A 64 6.07 8.06 -16.87
C GLU A 64 4.76 7.27 -16.74
N ARG A 65 4.79 5.94 -16.95
CA ARG A 65 3.60 5.11 -16.81
C ARG A 65 3.20 4.97 -15.33
N VAL A 66 4.17 4.80 -14.44
CA VAL A 66 3.92 4.72 -13.00
C VAL A 66 3.34 6.04 -12.46
N GLU A 67 3.86 7.17 -12.95
CA GLU A 67 3.35 8.50 -12.63
C GLU A 67 1.95 8.72 -13.20
N ARG A 68 1.69 8.36 -14.45
CA ARG A 68 0.37 8.47 -15.08
C ARG A 68 -0.69 7.58 -14.45
N SER A 69 -0.29 6.42 -13.94
CA SER A 69 -1.16 5.54 -13.16
C SER A 69 -1.32 5.99 -11.71
N GLU A 70 -0.59 7.03 -11.28
CA GLU A 70 -0.67 7.58 -9.93
C GLU A 70 -0.48 6.52 -8.83
N ILE A 71 0.32 5.46 -9.10
CA ILE A 71 0.45 4.29 -8.23
C ILE A 71 0.84 4.69 -6.80
N ILE A 72 1.80 5.61 -6.66
CA ILE A 72 2.25 6.13 -5.36
C ILE A 72 1.16 6.96 -4.69
N ALA A 73 0.43 7.78 -5.44
CA ALA A 73 -0.63 8.60 -4.88
C ALA A 73 -1.82 7.72 -4.41
N GLN A 74 -2.17 6.67 -5.17
CA GLN A 74 -3.15 5.67 -4.76
C GLN A 74 -2.72 4.94 -3.49
N ALA A 75 -1.47 4.47 -3.43
CA ALA A 75 -0.93 3.85 -2.21
C ALA A 75 -0.95 4.79 -1.01
N ARG A 76 -0.63 6.08 -1.18
CA ARG A 76 -0.74 7.08 -0.12
C ARG A 76 -2.16 7.25 0.39
N ARG A 77 -3.17 7.22 -0.50
CA ARG A 77 -4.60 7.27 -0.10
C ARG A 77 -4.98 6.03 0.71
N LEU A 78 -4.50 4.86 0.30
CA LEU A 78 -4.73 3.60 1.03
C LEU A 78 -4.07 3.61 2.42
N VAL A 79 -2.87 4.19 2.55
CA VAL A 79 -2.19 4.37 3.85
C VAL A 79 -2.93 5.35 4.76
N GLN A 80 -3.54 6.40 4.18
CA GLN A 80 -4.26 7.42 4.95
C GLN A 80 -5.63 6.96 5.47
N GLY A 81 -6.04 5.72 5.17
CA GLY A 81 -7.26 5.13 5.74
C GLY A 81 -8.54 5.56 5.03
N ASP A 82 -8.51 5.72 3.70
CA ASP A 82 -9.74 5.80 2.92
C ASP A 82 -10.31 4.37 2.73
N ALA A 83 -10.94 3.87 3.79
CA ALA A 83 -11.82 2.70 3.82
C ALA A 83 -12.94 2.92 4.84
#